data_AF-A0A970Y5K2-F1
#
_entry.id   AF-A0A970Y5K2-F1
#
_cell.length_a   1.000
_cell.length_b   1.000
_cell.length_c   1.000
_cell.angle_alpha   90.00
_cell.angle_beta   90.00
_cell.angle_gamma   90.00
#
_symmetry.space_group_name_H-M   'P 1'
#
loop_
_entity.id
_entity.type
_entity.pdbx_description
1 polymer ?
#
loop_
_entity_poly.entity_id
_entity_poly.type
_entity_poly.pdbx_seq_one_letter_code
_entity_poly.pdbx_strand_id
1 'polypeptide(L)'
;MPKEVVEETFDVIVIGGGLAGTCAAIAAARHGAYTALIQDRPVLGGNSSNEIRVSVTGASAGGRNPFARETGILDELLIEDRFRS
;
A
#
# COMPACT_ATOMS: atom_id res chain seq x y z
N MET A 1 -5.00 31.55 3.17
CA MET A 1 -4.15 31.40 4.36
C MET A 1 -2.85 30.76 3.89
N PRO A 2 -1.66 31.34 4.14
CA PRO A 2 -0.42 30.62 3.88
C PRO A 2 -0.44 29.33 4.71
N LYS A 3 -0.19 28.19 4.08
CA LYS A 3 0.01 26.94 4.82
C LYS A 3 1.35 27.08 5.56
N GLU A 4 1.35 26.74 6.84
CA GLU A 4 2.57 26.58 7.60
C GLU A 4 3.46 25.55 6.87
N VAL A 5 4.70 25.93 6.60
CA VAL A 5 5.70 25.04 6.02
C VAL A 5 6.38 24.34 7.18
N VAL A 6 6.27 23.02 7.21
CA VAL A 6 6.94 22.17 8.20
C VAL A 6 8.12 21.49 7.51
N GLU A 7 9.28 21.52 8.14
CA GLU A 7 10.46 20.77 7.72
C GLU A 7 10.63 19.57 8.64
N GLU A 8 10.65 18.37 8.06
CA GLU A 8 10.84 17.10 8.78
C GLU A 8 11.81 16.22 7.99
N THR A 9 12.59 15.41 8.69
CA THR A 9 13.56 14.49 8.08
C THR A 9 13.10 13.05 8.25
N PHE A 10 13.16 12.26 7.18
CA PHE A 10 12.79 10.85 7.16
C PHE A 10 13.90 10.02 6.50
N ASP A 11 14.07 8.78 6.95
CA ASP A 11 14.99 7.83 6.32
C ASP A 11 14.45 7.36 4.97
N VAL A 12 13.12 7.19 4.87
CA VAL A 12 12.42 6.78 3.65
C VAL A 12 11.16 7.61 3.45
N ILE A 13 11.01 8.21 2.27
CA ILE A 13 9.79 8.88 1.84
C ILE A 13 9.20 8.12 0.67
N VAL A 14 7.97 7.64 0.82
CA VAL A 14 7.20 6.97 -0.22
C VAL A 14 6.13 7.92 -0.74
N ILE A 15 6.09 8.13 -2.06
CA ILE A 15 5.10 8.97 -2.73
C ILE A 15 4.13 8.07 -3.50
N GLY A 16 2.85 8.10 -3.12
CA GLY A 16 1.75 7.34 -3.71
C GLY A 16 1.30 6.16 -2.86
N GLY A 17 0.06 6.21 -2.38
CA GLY A 17 -0.60 5.18 -1.54
C GLY A 17 -1.21 4.00 -2.32
N GLY A 18 -0.63 3.62 -3.46
CA GLY A 18 -1.01 2.40 -4.18
C GLY A 18 -0.53 1.14 -3.47
N LEU A 19 -0.91 -0.06 -3.93
CA LEU A 19 -0.47 -1.31 -3.30
C LEU A 19 1.06 -1.40 -3.18
N ALA A 20 1.80 -1.00 -4.23
CA ALA A 20 3.25 -0.98 -4.22
C ALA A 20 3.81 -0.01 -3.17
N GLY A 21 3.31 1.23 -3.13
CA GLY A 21 3.76 2.25 -2.17
C GLY A 21 3.39 1.92 -0.73
N THR A 22 2.17 1.46 -0.49
CA THR A 22 1.74 0.99 0.84
C THR A 22 2.60 -0.18 1.32
N CYS A 23 2.87 -1.18 0.46
CA CYS A 23 3.75 -2.29 0.83
C CYS A 23 5.18 -1.81 1.11
N ALA A 24 5.72 -0.90 0.30
CA ALA A 24 7.05 -0.33 0.51
C ALA A 24 7.16 0.45 1.82
N ALA A 25 6.16 1.29 2.13
CA ALA A 25 6.12 2.08 3.36
C ALA A 25 6.04 1.17 4.60
N ILE A 26 5.20 0.13 4.56
CA ILE A 26 5.11 -0.87 5.65
C ILE A 26 6.43 -1.62 5.81
N ALA A 27 7.06 -2.04 4.71
CA ALA A 27 8.35 -2.74 4.75
C ALA A 27 9.42 -1.86 5.39
N ALA A 28 9.56 -0.61 4.93
CA ALA A 28 10.55 0.34 5.47
C ALA A 28 10.34 0.57 6.98
N ALA A 29 9.10 0.83 7.40
CA ALA A 29 8.77 1.02 8.81
C ALA A 29 9.05 -0.25 9.65
N ARG A 30 8.71 -1.44 9.14
CA ARG A 30 9.02 -2.73 9.80
C ARG A 30 10.51 -3.00 9.92
N HIS A 31 11.32 -2.45 9.03
CA HIS A 31 12.79 -2.51 9.10
C HIS A 31 13.41 -1.38 9.93
N GLY A 32 12.60 -0.59 10.63
CA GLY A 32 13.07 0.43 11.58
C GLY A 32 13.37 1.79 10.96
N ALA A 33 13.08 2.00 9.67
CA ALA A 33 13.26 3.30 9.03
C ALA A 33 12.17 4.28 9.48
N TYR A 34 12.55 5.49 9.85
CA TYR A 34 11.60 6.58 10.06
C TYR A 34 10.99 6.95 8.69
N THR A 35 9.74 6.55 8.48
CA THR A 35 9.14 6.48 7.14
C THR A 35 7.96 7.44 7.01
N ALA A 36 7.93 8.21 5.93
CA ALA A 36 6.76 8.99 5.51
C ALA A 36 6.07 8.35 4.30
N LEU A 37 4.73 8.32 4.32
CA LEU A 37 3.91 7.98 3.16
C LEU A 37 3.08 9.21 2.76
N ILE A 38 3.30 9.71 1.56
CA ILE A 38 2.57 10.85 0.99
C ILE A 38 1.54 10.32 0.00
N GLN A 39 0.29 10.69 0.19
CA GLN A 39 -0.82 10.31 -0.67
C GLN A 39 -1.72 11.51 -0.94
N ASP A 40 -2.15 11.67 -2.19
CA ASP A 40 -2.99 12.78 -2.65
C ASP A 40 -4.49 12.51 -2.47
N ARG A 41 -4.87 11.25 -2.29
CA ARG A 41 -6.25 10.76 -2.13
C ARG A 41 -6.59 10.31 -0.71
N PRO A 42 -7.86 10.36 -0.30
CA PRO A 42 -8.29 10.00 1.05
C PRO A 42 -8.22 8.50 1.37
N VAL A 43 -8.01 7.64 0.37
CA VAL A 43 -7.92 6.18 0.56
C VAL A 43 -6.64 5.60 -0.05
N LEU A 44 -6.15 4.55 0.60
CA LEU A 44 -5.05 3.71 0.09
C LEU A 44 -5.58 2.66 -0.90
N GLY A 45 -4.68 2.07 -1.67
CA GLY A 45 -4.96 0.96 -2.58
C GLY A 45 -4.75 1.29 -4.06
N GLY A 46 -4.57 2.57 -4.43
CA GLY A 46 -4.29 2.94 -5.81
C GLY A 46 -5.46 2.63 -6.73
N ASN A 47 -5.24 1.83 -7.78
CA ASN A 47 -6.32 1.32 -8.63
C ASN A 47 -7.19 0.27 -7.92
N SER A 48 -6.64 -0.37 -6.88
CA SER A 48 -7.36 -1.35 -6.05
C SER A 48 -8.05 -0.71 -4.85
N SER A 49 -8.10 0.63 -4.78
CA SER A 49 -8.85 1.32 -3.74
C SER A 49 -10.36 1.17 -3.96
N ASN A 50 -11.14 1.49 -2.93
CA ASN A 50 -12.61 1.52 -3.01
C ASN A 50 -13.16 2.54 -4.02
N GLU A 51 -12.34 3.49 -4.47
CA GLU A 51 -12.71 4.47 -5.49
C GLU A 51 -12.63 3.88 -6.90
N ILE A 52 -11.57 3.10 -7.21
CA ILE A 52 -11.28 2.63 -8.58
C ILE A 52 -11.64 1.16 -8.78
N ARG A 53 -11.60 0.35 -7.71
CA ARG A 53 -12.13 -1.02 -7.62
C ARG A 53 -11.55 -2.04 -8.61
N VAL A 54 -10.29 -1.86 -9.01
CA VAL A 54 -9.56 -2.89 -9.77
C VAL A 54 -9.08 -3.97 -8.81
N SER A 55 -9.61 -5.19 -8.95
CA SER A 55 -9.23 -6.31 -8.10
C SER A 55 -7.73 -6.62 -8.16
N VAL A 56 -7.15 -6.93 -7.00
CA VAL A 56 -5.77 -7.42 -6.90
C VAL A 56 -5.73 -8.85 -7.39
N THR A 57 -5.22 -9.05 -8.60
CA THR A 57 -5.21 -10.38 -9.24
C THR A 57 -3.81 -10.87 -9.58
N GLY A 58 -2.90 -9.94 -9.88
CA GLY A 58 -1.50 -10.16 -10.27
C GLY A 58 -1.27 -11.47 -11.04
N ALA A 59 -0.25 -12.24 -10.63
CA ALA A 59 0.15 -13.48 -11.32
C ALA A 59 -0.81 -14.65 -11.02
N SER A 60 -1.57 -14.57 -9.93
CA SER A 60 -2.66 -15.51 -9.62
C SER A 60 -3.79 -15.47 -10.65
N ALA A 61 -3.89 -14.38 -11.43
CA ALA A 61 -4.89 -14.16 -12.45
C ALA A 61 -6.32 -14.39 -11.92
N GLY A 62 -6.60 -13.91 -10.71
CA GLY A 62 -7.90 -14.07 -10.05
C GLY A 62 -8.17 -15.50 -9.58
N GLY A 63 -7.13 -16.23 -9.15
CA GLY A 63 -7.24 -17.60 -8.65
C GLY A 63 -7.12 -18.69 -9.72
N ARG A 64 -6.94 -18.33 -11.00
CA ARG A 64 -6.69 -19.30 -12.08
C ARG A 64 -5.33 -19.98 -11.97
N ASN A 65 -4.37 -19.31 -11.32
CA ASN A 65 -3.06 -19.88 -11.00
C ASN A 65 -2.79 -19.76 -9.49
N PRO A 66 -3.34 -20.68 -8.67
CA PRO A 66 -3.25 -20.58 -7.21
C PRO A 66 -1.81 -20.63 -6.68
N PHE A 67 -0.90 -21.25 -7.42
CA PHE A 67 0.51 -21.36 -7.06
C PHE A 67 1.32 -20.08 -7.33
N ALA A 68 0.73 -19.09 -8.02
CA ALA A 68 1.34 -17.80 -8.31
C ALA A 68 0.70 -16.66 -7.49
N ARG A 69 0.09 -16.98 -6.35
CA ARG A 69 -0.41 -15.97 -5.41
C ARG A 69 0.74 -15.09 -4.91
N GLU A 70 0.48 -13.80 -4.85
CA GLU A 70 1.40 -12.83 -4.25
C GLU A 70 1.61 -13.16 -2.77
N THR A 71 2.83 -12.98 -2.27
CA THR A 71 3.21 -13.26 -0.88
C THR A 71 3.64 -11.97 -0.16
N GLY A 72 3.94 -12.07 1.14
CA GLY A 72 4.48 -10.96 1.93
C GLY A 72 3.40 -9.95 2.31
N ILE A 73 3.77 -8.67 2.40
CA ILE A 73 2.87 -7.62 2.93
C ILE A 73 1.56 -7.51 2.15
N LEU A 74 1.61 -7.64 0.81
CA LEU A 74 0.39 -7.62 0.00
C LEU A 74 -0.55 -8.76 0.37
N ASP A 75 0.00 -9.94 0.64
CA ASP A 75 -0.77 -11.12 1.04
C ASP A 75 -1.39 -10.95 2.42
N GLU A 76 -0.62 -10.42 3.38
CA GLU A 76 -1.11 -10.07 4.71
C GLU A 76 -2.31 -9.11 4.63
N LEU A 77 -2.23 -8.08 3.77
CA LEU A 77 -3.33 -7.12 3.56
C LEU A 77 -4.57 -7.79 2.95
N LEU A 78 -4.40 -8.67 1.96
CA LEU A 78 -5.52 -9.39 1.32
C LEU A 78 -6.19 -10.39 2.28
N ILE A 79 -5.40 -11.03 3.15
CA ILE A 79 -5.90 -11.92 4.17
C ILE A 79 -6.70 -11.12 5.21
N GLU A 80 -6.15 -10.01 5.70
CA GLU A 80 -6.83 -9.13 6.66
C GLU A 80 -8.14 -8.56 6.11
N ASP A 81 -8.15 -8.09 4.85
CA ASP A 81 -9.36 -7.61 4.18
C ASP A 81 -10.45 -8.67 4.13
N ARG A 82 -10.08 -9.92 3.80
CA ARG A 82 -11.01 -11.06 3.77
C ARG A 82 -11.53 -11.43 5.16
N PHE A 83 -10.75 -11.23 6.22
CA PHE A 83 -11.20 -11.48 7.59
C PHE A 83 -12.15 -10.40 8.11
N ARG A 84 -12.03 -9.16 7.61
CA ARG A 84 -12.87 -8.02 8.03
C ARG A 84 -14.13 -7.82 7.19
N SER A 85 -14.19 -8.43 6.00
CA SER A 85 -15.29 -8.29 5.03
C SER A 85 -16.45 -9.25 5.28
#